data_AF-A0A9D7KB26-F1
#
_entry.id   AF-A0A9D7KB26-F1
#
_cell.length_a   1.000
_cell.length_b   1.000
_cell.length_c   1.000
_cell.angle_alpha   90.00
_cell.angle_beta   90.00
_cell.angle_gamma   90.00
#
_symmetry.space_group_name_H-M   'P 1'
#
loop_
_entity.id
_entity.type
_entity.pdbx_description
1 polymer ?
#
loop_
_entity_poly.entity_id
_entity_poly.type
_entity_poly.pdbx_seq_one_letter_code
_entity_poly.pdbx_strand_id
1 'polypeptide(L)'
;MARLDPLATVSGNNLVKRTVNFAAFTTDRIRVNVTSALSSHSRITEIEAWDVAVSGAVPDTTLPTVPVGLSATPISTTQINLSWTASTDNVGVTGCKVYRGTLVGSPTTTSYTDTGLTASTSYSYTLAACDAANNCSAQSNPVSATTMPAATSE
;
A
#
# COMPACT_ATOMS: atom_id res chain seq x y z
N MET A 1 3.52 -1.11 -42.65
CA MET A 1 3.88 0.27 -43.05
C MET A 1 3.03 0.63 -44.26
N ALA A 2 1.86 1.25 -44.05
CA ALA A 2 0.97 1.63 -45.14
C ALA A 2 1.41 3.00 -45.70
N ARG A 3 1.73 3.06 -47.00
CA ARG A 3 2.10 4.29 -47.70
C ARG A 3 0.81 5.06 -48.02
N LEU A 4 0.63 6.23 -47.39
CA LEU A 4 -0.42 7.18 -47.76
C LEU A 4 0.08 7.98 -48.98
N ASP A 5 -0.68 7.98 -50.08
CA ASP A 5 -0.38 8.83 -51.23
C ASP A 5 -0.56 10.31 -50.85
N PRO A 6 0.43 11.21 -51.02
CA PRO A 6 0.43 12.44 -50.22
C PRO A 6 -0.39 13.59 -50.76
N LEU A 7 -0.98 13.54 -51.96
CA LEU A 7 -1.51 14.77 -52.59
C LEU A 7 -2.80 14.52 -53.37
N ALA A 8 -3.94 14.67 -52.70
CA ALA A 8 -5.21 14.94 -53.36
C ALA A 8 -5.55 16.42 -53.15
N THR A 9 -5.60 17.19 -54.24
CA THR A 9 -6.11 18.57 -54.20
C THR A 9 -7.62 18.53 -54.08
N VAL A 10 -8.18 19.14 -53.04
CA VAL A 10 -9.64 19.27 -52.89
C VAL A 10 -10.01 20.73 -53.13
N SER A 11 -10.96 20.96 -54.04
CA SER A 11 -11.54 22.29 -54.28
C SER A 11 -12.99 22.34 -53.81
N GLY A 12 -13.41 23.51 -53.31
CA GLY A 12 -14.76 23.76 -52.77
C GLY A 12 -14.92 23.44 -51.28
N ASN A 13 -16.10 23.75 -50.72
CA ASN A 13 -16.48 23.52 -49.32
C ASN A 13 -16.76 22.05 -48.98
N ASN A 14 -16.19 21.12 -49.76
CA ASN A 14 -16.43 19.69 -49.61
C ASN A 14 -15.58 19.15 -48.46
N LEU A 15 -16.23 18.73 -47.39
CA LEU A 15 -15.59 18.12 -46.22
C LEU A 15 -14.82 16.86 -46.64
N VAL A 16 -13.48 16.95 -46.63
CA VAL A 16 -12.63 15.76 -46.78
C VAL A 16 -12.60 15.02 -45.45
N LYS A 17 -13.38 13.95 -45.34
CA LYS A 17 -13.28 13.05 -44.18
C LYS A 17 -12.10 12.12 -44.39
N ARG A 18 -11.07 12.25 -43.55
CA ARG A 18 -9.97 11.28 -43.45
C ARG A 18 -10.00 10.68 -42.05
N THR A 19 -10.05 9.36 -41.98
CA THR A 19 -9.96 8.62 -40.73
C THR A 19 -8.51 8.19 -40.52
N VAL A 20 -7.95 8.54 -39.37
CA VAL A 20 -6.66 8.02 -38.92
C VAL A 20 -6.95 7.01 -37.81
N ASN A 21 -6.65 5.74 -38.07
CA ASN A 21 -6.85 4.68 -37.09
C ASN A 21 -5.58 4.48 -36.27
N PHE A 22 -5.73 4.46 -34.95
CA PHE A 22 -4.68 4.09 -34.02
C PHE A 22 -5.01 2.70 -33.44
N ALA A 23 -4.01 2.03 -32.85
CA ALA A 23 -4.28 0.86 -32.02
C ALA A 23 -5.21 1.28 -30.86
N ALA A 24 -6.07 0.37 -30.39
CA ALA A 24 -6.92 0.65 -29.25
C ALA A 24 -6.05 0.99 -28.03
N PHE A 25 -6.35 2.12 -27.40
CA PHE A 25 -5.66 2.59 -26.21
C PHE A 25 -6.69 3.37 -25.36
N THR A 26 -6.60 3.23 -24.05
CA THR A 26 -7.41 4.02 -23.11
C THR A 26 -6.63 5.28 -22.79
N THR A 27 -7.30 6.43 -22.73
CA THR A 27 -6.68 7.67 -22.26
C THR A 27 -7.70 8.61 -21.64
N ASP A 28 -7.23 9.47 -20.75
CA ASP A 28 -7.97 10.62 -20.25
C ASP A 28 -7.64 11.91 -21.04
N ARG A 29 -6.62 11.90 -21.90
CA ARG A 29 -6.11 13.09 -22.60
C ARG A 29 -5.75 12.85 -24.06
N ILE A 30 -6.24 13.76 -24.89
CA ILE A 30 -5.88 13.87 -26.30
C ILE A 30 -5.37 15.28 -26.54
N ARG A 31 -4.21 15.40 -27.20
CA ARG A 31 -3.67 16.68 -27.65
C ARG A 31 -3.66 16.71 -29.18
N VAL A 32 -4.14 17.82 -29.75
CA VAL A 32 -4.03 18.13 -31.17
C VAL A 32 -3.27 19.45 -31.30
N ASN A 33 -2.04 19.39 -31.83
CA ASN A 33 -1.23 20.58 -32.04
C ASN A 33 -1.45 21.14 -33.45
N VAL A 34 -1.96 22.37 -33.51
CA VAL A 34 -2.14 23.13 -34.76
C VAL A 34 -1.16 24.30 -34.75
N THR A 35 -0.04 24.17 -35.46
CA THR A 35 1.14 25.05 -35.25
C THR A 35 1.39 26.06 -36.37
N SER A 36 0.55 26.13 -37.41
CA SER A 36 0.55 27.30 -38.30
C SER A 36 -0.75 27.41 -39.07
N ALA A 37 -1.46 28.52 -38.86
CA ALA A 37 -2.42 29.05 -39.82
C ALA A 37 -1.65 29.96 -40.78
N LEU A 38 -1.31 29.44 -41.96
CA LEU A 38 -0.88 30.28 -43.09
C LEU A 38 -2.13 30.91 -43.71
N SER A 39 -1.95 31.94 -44.55
CA SER A 39 -3.06 32.64 -45.21
C SER A 39 -4.00 31.74 -46.04
N SER A 40 -3.59 30.51 -46.35
CA SER A 40 -4.37 29.56 -47.15
C SER A 40 -4.71 28.24 -46.44
N HIS A 41 -3.99 27.83 -45.39
CA HIS A 41 -4.18 26.51 -44.76
C HIS A 41 -3.72 26.48 -43.29
N SER A 42 -4.34 25.61 -42.48
CA SER A 42 -3.83 25.20 -41.17
C SER A 42 -3.18 23.83 -41.23
N ARG A 43 -2.18 23.58 -40.39
CA ARG A 43 -1.53 22.26 -40.26
C ARG A 43 -1.74 21.68 -38.88
N ILE A 44 -2.23 20.44 -38.82
CA ILE A 44 -2.06 19.58 -37.65
C ILE A 44 -0.65 19.01 -37.74
N THR A 45 0.22 19.33 -36.79
CA THR A 45 1.59 18.79 -36.77
C THR A 45 1.72 17.54 -35.94
N GLU A 46 0.76 17.30 -35.04
CA GLU A 46 0.82 16.19 -34.11
C GLU A 46 -0.57 15.88 -33.55
N ILE A 47 -0.88 14.58 -33.49
CA ILE A 47 -2.00 14.03 -32.74
C ILE A 47 -1.37 13.04 -31.78
N GLU A 48 -1.36 13.42 -30.50
CA GLU A 48 -0.85 12.58 -29.43
C GLU A 48 -1.98 12.25 -28.48
N ALA A 49 -1.94 11.03 -27.99
CA ALA A 49 -2.79 10.59 -26.93
C ALA A 49 -1.91 9.81 -25.96
N TRP A 50 -1.90 10.29 -24.73
CA TRP A 50 -0.92 9.90 -23.74
C TRP A 50 -1.62 9.87 -22.41
N ASP A 51 -1.34 8.84 -21.63
CA ASP A 51 -1.73 8.83 -20.23
C ASP A 51 -0.76 9.73 -19.49
N VAL A 52 -1.28 10.63 -18.65
CA VAL A 52 -0.45 11.07 -17.53
C VAL A 52 -0.17 9.80 -16.78
N ALA A 53 1.10 9.39 -16.66
CA ALA A 53 1.47 8.37 -15.70
C ALA A 53 1.14 8.92 -14.31
N VAL A 54 -0.12 8.82 -13.90
CA VAL A 54 -0.49 8.92 -12.51
C VAL A 54 0.08 7.64 -11.94
N SER A 55 1.28 7.74 -11.36
CA SER A 55 1.80 6.77 -10.41
C SER A 55 0.90 6.79 -9.17
N GLY A 56 -0.38 6.46 -9.35
CA GLY A 56 -1.26 6.04 -8.29
C GLY A 56 -1.22 4.53 -8.31
N ALA A 57 -0.25 3.94 -7.62
CA ALA A 57 -0.41 2.55 -7.21
C ALA A 57 -1.78 2.48 -6.53
N VAL A 58 -2.64 1.56 -6.99
CA VAL A 58 -3.91 1.31 -6.33
C VAL A 58 -3.58 1.13 -4.84
N PRO A 59 -4.17 1.92 -3.93
CA PRO A 59 -3.87 1.79 -2.51
C PRO A 59 -4.09 0.32 -2.11
N ASP A 60 -3.12 -0.26 -1.40
CA ASP A 60 -3.32 -1.62 -0.91
C ASP A 60 -4.49 -1.62 0.08
N THR A 61 -5.42 -2.56 -0.11
CA THR A 61 -6.59 -2.75 0.76
C THR A 61 -6.61 -4.13 1.39
N THR A 62 -5.61 -4.96 1.11
CA THR A 62 -5.54 -6.32 1.64
C THR A 62 -5.03 -6.24 3.07
N LEU A 63 -5.67 -7.00 3.96
CA LEU A 63 -5.20 -7.09 5.34
C LEU A 63 -4.06 -8.13 5.41
N PRO A 64 -3.01 -7.88 6.21
CA PRO A 64 -2.05 -8.91 6.57
C PRO A 64 -2.70 -10.14 7.21
N THR A 65 -1.99 -11.27 7.23
CA THR A 65 -2.42 -12.43 8.00
C THR A 65 -2.33 -12.16 9.51
N VAL A 66 -3.23 -12.77 10.28
CA VAL A 66 -3.22 -12.67 11.75
C VAL A 66 -1.94 -13.29 12.30
N PRO A 67 -1.19 -12.61 13.19
CA PRO A 67 -0.02 -13.19 13.84
C PRO A 67 -0.33 -14.52 14.54
N VAL A 68 0.55 -15.50 14.37
CA VAL A 68 0.44 -16.82 15.01
C VAL A 68 1.69 -17.13 15.84
N GLY A 69 1.61 -18.15 16.70
CA GLY A 69 2.74 -18.56 17.53
C GLY A 69 3.14 -17.53 18.58
N LEU A 70 2.21 -16.66 19.01
CA LEU A 70 2.45 -15.74 20.11
C LEU A 70 2.85 -16.51 21.38
N SER A 71 3.94 -16.09 22.01
CA SER A 71 4.42 -16.57 23.29
C SER A 71 4.72 -15.37 24.20
N ALA A 72 4.45 -15.53 25.50
CA ALA A 72 4.76 -14.54 26.52
C ALA A 72 5.56 -15.19 27.65
N THR A 73 6.75 -14.65 27.92
CA THR A 73 7.70 -15.21 28.90
C THR A 73 8.00 -14.16 29.96
N PRO A 74 7.63 -14.38 31.24
CA PRO A 74 8.01 -13.47 32.31
C PRO A 74 9.52 -13.56 32.58
N ILE A 75 10.18 -12.41 32.61
CA ILE A 75 11.64 -12.30 32.78
C ILE A 75 11.99 -11.80 34.18
N SER A 76 11.15 -10.95 34.75
CA SER A 76 11.35 -10.39 36.08
C SER A 76 10.02 -10.04 36.76
N THR A 77 10.10 -9.36 37.90
CA THR A 77 8.94 -8.79 38.59
C THR A 77 8.26 -7.68 37.78
N THR A 78 8.94 -7.07 36.80
CA THR A 78 8.45 -5.91 36.06
C THR A 78 8.55 -6.05 34.54
N GLN A 79 8.86 -7.25 34.03
CA GLN A 79 9.11 -7.48 32.60
C GLN A 79 8.55 -8.81 32.08
N ILE A 80 7.92 -8.75 30.90
CA ILE A 80 7.51 -9.90 30.08
C ILE A 80 8.05 -9.69 28.66
N ASN A 81 8.67 -10.73 28.10
CA ASN A 81 9.09 -10.73 26.69
C ASN A 81 8.08 -11.49 25.84
N LEU A 82 7.74 -10.92 24.69
CA LEU A 82 6.85 -11.50 23.69
C LEU A 82 7.65 -11.88 22.43
N SER A 83 7.27 -12.99 21.81
CA SER A 83 7.74 -13.40 20.49
C SER A 83 6.60 -14.05 19.71
N TRP A 84 6.65 -13.97 18.38
CA TRP A 84 5.64 -14.55 17.49
C TRP A 84 6.23 -14.88 16.12
N THR A 85 5.47 -15.58 15.29
CA THR A 85 5.82 -15.84 13.88
C THR A 85 5.41 -14.65 13.00
N ALA A 86 6.27 -14.26 12.06
CA ALA A 86 5.99 -13.17 11.13
C ALA A 86 4.70 -13.44 10.32
N SER A 87 3.86 -12.41 10.22
CA SER A 87 2.73 -12.39 9.29
C SER A 87 3.19 -12.12 7.85
N THR A 88 2.30 -12.41 6.91
CA THR A 88 2.50 -12.19 5.47
C THR A 88 1.39 -11.30 4.92
N ASP A 89 1.70 -10.61 3.84
CA ASP A 89 0.79 -9.72 3.11
C ASP A 89 1.23 -9.68 1.63
N ASN A 90 0.38 -9.22 0.70
CA ASN A 90 0.70 -9.15 -0.73
C ASN A 90 1.76 -8.09 -1.07
N VAL A 91 1.84 -6.98 -0.31
CA VAL A 91 2.89 -5.95 -0.50
C VAL A 91 3.90 -6.00 0.63
N GLY A 92 3.47 -6.38 1.83
CA GLY A 92 4.36 -6.69 2.94
C GLY A 92 3.94 -6.05 4.25
N VAL A 93 4.36 -6.68 5.35
CA VAL A 93 4.07 -6.24 6.71
C VAL A 93 5.16 -5.27 7.18
N THR A 94 4.77 -4.13 7.75
CA THR A 94 5.71 -3.10 8.24
C THR A 94 5.87 -3.12 9.75
N GLY A 95 4.92 -3.71 10.49
CA GLY A 95 5.03 -3.87 11.92
C GLY A 95 3.85 -4.61 12.55
N CYS A 96 3.88 -4.69 13.87
CA CYS A 96 2.84 -5.35 14.66
C CYS A 96 2.42 -4.48 15.83
N LYS A 97 1.12 -4.29 16.03
CA LYS A 97 0.54 -3.64 17.19
C LYS A 97 0.38 -4.66 18.32
N VAL A 98 0.97 -4.37 19.47
CA VAL A 98 0.94 -5.20 20.68
C VAL A 98 -0.07 -4.61 21.66
N TYR A 99 -1.02 -5.43 22.11
CA TYR A 99 -2.06 -5.01 23.03
C TYR A 99 -1.96 -5.75 24.35
N ARG A 100 -2.20 -5.02 25.44
CA ARG A 100 -2.36 -5.52 26.81
C ARG A 100 -3.59 -4.83 27.42
N GLY A 101 -4.77 -5.16 26.89
CA GLY A 101 -6.00 -4.38 27.04
C GLY A 101 -6.03 -3.12 26.17
N THR A 102 -4.97 -2.33 26.20
CA THR A 102 -4.71 -1.18 25.31
C THR A 102 -3.46 -1.40 24.47
N LEU A 103 -3.24 -0.59 23.44
CA LEU A 103 -1.99 -0.60 22.68
C LEU A 103 -0.81 -0.22 23.60
N VAL A 104 0.20 -1.07 23.67
CA VAL A 104 1.42 -0.84 24.48
C VAL A 104 2.67 -0.67 23.63
N GLY A 105 2.64 -1.13 22.37
CA GLY A 105 3.77 -0.94 21.44
C GLY A 105 3.43 -1.29 20.00
N SER A 106 4.31 -0.84 19.09
CA SER A 106 4.22 -1.11 17.65
C SER A 106 5.59 -1.50 17.06
N PRO A 107 6.23 -2.60 17.50
CA PRO A 107 7.52 -3.02 16.96
C PRO A 107 7.46 -3.36 15.46
N THR A 108 8.60 -3.19 14.79
CA THR A 108 8.82 -3.62 13.39
C THR A 108 9.45 -5.01 13.31
N THR A 109 9.83 -5.60 14.44
CA THR A 109 10.37 -6.96 14.59
C THR A 109 9.31 -7.93 15.12
N THR A 110 9.60 -9.23 15.11
CA THR A 110 8.71 -10.29 15.63
C THR A 110 8.92 -10.57 17.13
N SER A 111 9.27 -9.52 17.88
CA SER A 111 9.50 -9.57 19.32
C SER A 111 9.21 -8.23 19.96
N TYR A 112 8.82 -8.27 21.24
CA TYR A 112 8.55 -7.08 22.04
C TYR A 112 8.92 -7.31 23.50
N THR A 113 9.57 -6.33 24.11
CA THR A 113 9.92 -6.35 25.53
C THR A 113 9.00 -5.39 26.28
N ASP A 114 8.06 -5.94 27.04
CA ASP A 114 7.13 -5.16 27.86
C ASP A 114 7.70 -4.97 29.27
N THR A 115 7.88 -3.71 29.69
CA THR A 115 8.52 -3.35 30.97
C THR A 115 7.63 -2.41 31.79
N GLY A 116 8.00 -2.16 33.04
CA GLY A 116 7.21 -1.31 33.95
C GLY A 116 5.96 -2.02 34.49
N LEU A 117 5.96 -3.36 34.47
CA LEU A 117 4.87 -4.17 35.01
C LEU A 117 4.91 -4.23 36.53
N THR A 118 3.77 -4.52 37.15
CA THR A 118 3.66 -4.85 38.57
C THR A 118 3.99 -6.34 38.82
N ALA A 119 4.66 -6.63 39.94
CA ALA A 119 4.99 -7.99 40.39
C ALA A 119 3.74 -8.84 40.66
N SER A 120 3.86 -10.16 40.58
CA SER A 120 2.76 -11.13 40.82
C SER A 120 1.46 -10.81 40.07
N THR A 121 1.54 -10.18 38.89
CA THR A 121 0.36 -9.71 38.14
C THR A 121 0.26 -10.45 36.81
N SER A 122 -0.95 -10.95 36.52
CA SER A 122 -1.23 -11.61 35.25
C SER A 122 -1.57 -10.58 34.17
N TYR A 123 -0.92 -10.68 33.03
CA TYR A 123 -1.16 -9.85 31.86
C TYR A 123 -1.56 -10.73 30.68
N SER A 124 -2.50 -10.25 29.87
CA SER A 124 -2.97 -10.92 28.67
C SER A 124 -2.62 -10.08 27.44
N TYR A 125 -2.08 -10.73 26.41
CA TYR A 125 -1.55 -10.08 25.22
C TYR A 125 -2.23 -10.58 23.96
N THR A 126 -2.52 -9.65 23.04
CA THR A 126 -2.93 -9.95 21.66
C THR A 126 -2.14 -9.08 20.68
N LEU A 127 -2.05 -9.54 19.43
CA LEU A 127 -1.26 -8.89 18.38
C LEU A 127 -2.09 -8.64 17.12
N ALA A 128 -1.83 -7.53 16.42
CA ALA A 128 -2.34 -7.29 15.06
C ALA A 128 -1.19 -6.87 14.14
N ALA A 129 -1.01 -7.54 13.00
CA ALA A 129 -0.02 -7.15 12.00
C ALA A 129 -0.57 -6.03 11.12
N CYS A 130 0.26 -5.05 10.76
CA CYS A 130 -0.12 -3.93 9.89
C CYS A 130 0.88 -3.74 8.74
N ASP A 131 0.37 -3.31 7.58
CA ASP A 131 1.17 -3.01 6.38
C ASP A 131 1.52 -1.51 6.26
N ALA A 132 2.14 -1.11 5.15
CA ALA A 132 2.48 0.28 4.86
C ALA A 132 1.26 1.17 4.54
N ALA A 133 0.16 0.56 4.09
CA ALA A 133 -1.11 1.23 3.82
C ALA A 133 -1.99 1.39 5.08
N ASN A 134 -1.48 0.92 6.23
CA ASN A 134 -2.16 0.92 7.53
C ASN A 134 -3.41 0.01 7.57
N ASN A 135 -3.46 -0.99 6.70
CA ASN A 135 -4.35 -2.14 6.85
C ASN A 135 -3.82 -3.01 7.98
N CYS A 136 -4.68 -3.34 8.95
CA CYS A 136 -4.31 -4.20 10.07
C CYS A 136 -5.19 -5.44 10.12
N SER A 137 -4.58 -6.58 10.46
CA SER A 137 -5.29 -7.83 10.65
C SER A 137 -6.17 -7.81 11.92
N ALA A 138 -7.05 -8.81 12.05
CA ALA A 138 -7.71 -9.07 13.33
C ALA A 138 -6.66 -9.41 14.42
N GLN A 139 -7.02 -9.19 15.69
CA GLN A 139 -6.15 -9.55 16.80
C GLN A 139 -5.98 -11.08 16.90
N SER A 140 -4.77 -11.52 17.26
CA SER A 140 -4.46 -12.92 17.52
C SER A 140 -5.26 -13.48 18.71
N ASN A 141 -5.23 -14.81 18.88
CA ASN A 141 -5.64 -15.43 20.12
C ASN A 141 -4.81 -14.86 21.30
N PRO A 142 -5.42 -14.65 22.47
CA PRO A 142 -4.73 -14.09 23.62
C PRO A 142 -3.78 -15.10 24.25
N VAL A 143 -2.64 -14.61 24.73
CA VAL A 143 -1.69 -15.37 25.57
C VAL A 143 -1.45 -14.60 26.85
N SER A 144 -1.45 -15.30 27.99
CA SER A 144 -1.27 -14.67 29.29
C SER A 144 0.01 -15.15 29.98
N ALA A 145 0.67 -14.24 30.69
CA ALA A 145 1.83 -14.53 31.52
C ALA A 145 1.76 -13.71 32.82
N THR A 146 2.32 -14.27 33.89
CA THR A 146 2.34 -13.63 35.22
C THR A 146 3.77 -13.25 35.56
N THR A 147 3.99 -11.98 35.92
CA THR A 147 5.30 -11.50 36.38
C THR A 147 5.75 -12.23 37.64
N MET A 148 7.07 -12.29 37.84
CA MET A 148 7.64 -12.95 39.02
C MET A 148 7.20 -12.25 40.31
N PRO A 149 7.14 -12.98 41.44
CA PRO A 149 6.85 -12.37 42.73
C PRO A 149 7.99 -11.46 43.19
N ALA A 150 7.63 -10.42 43.95
CA ALA A 150 8.63 -9.59 44.62
C ALA A 150 9.43 -10.44 45.62
N ALA A 151 10.72 -10.18 45.72
CA ALA A 151 11.55 -10.83 46.74
C ALA A 151 11.01 -10.45 48.13
N THR A 152 10.63 -11.45 48.93
CA THR A 152 10.37 -11.27 50.35
C THR A 152 11.72 -11.19 51.07
N SER A 153 12.02 -10.07 51.72
CA SER A 153 13.07 -10.07 52.73
C SER A 153 12.51 -10.76 53.97
N GLU A 154 13.13 -11.86 54.38
CA GLU A 154 12.95 -12.43 55.73
C GLU A 154 13.78 -11.63 56.76
#